data_AF-B9K9W7-F1
#
_entry.id   AF-B9K9W7-F1
#
_cell.length_a   1.000
_cell.length_b   1.000
_cell.length_c   1.000
_cell.angle_alpha   90.00
_cell.angle_beta   90.00
_cell.angle_gamma   90.00
#
_symmetry.space_group_name_H-M   'P 1'
#
loop_
_entity.id
_entity.type
_entity.pdbx_description
1 polymer ?
#
loop_
_entity_poly.entity_id
_entity_poly.type
_entity_poly.pdbx_seq_one_letter_code
_entity_poly.pdbx_strand_id
1 'polypeptide(L)'
;MIEQMTVTLTCRFKLELSKDQKQQFLDIATAYTNAVNYVLEQNLKDKSTNVKKLHKLYYSTIREKFCLPAQIAINVNRDVSAMYKTLWAQFKELKRRKPDSKAVKKFWDKPPKRKSLIVKYTYNRTASFKKINGEWHASPHFKVESNGSR
;
A
#
# COMPACT_ATOMS: atom_id res chain seq x y z
N MET A 1 -35.21 11.03 14.19
CA MET A 1 -33.79 10.64 14.03
C MET A 1 -33.25 11.36 12.81
N ILE A 2 -32.32 12.29 12.97
CA ILE A 2 -31.68 12.97 11.84
C ILE A 2 -30.53 12.07 11.38
N GLU A 3 -30.65 11.51 10.19
CA GLU A 3 -29.61 10.72 9.55
C GLU A 3 -28.43 11.65 9.21
N GLN A 4 -27.27 11.44 9.87
CA GLN A 4 -26.10 12.26 9.59
C GLN A 4 -25.56 11.92 8.20
N MET A 5 -25.73 12.84 7.25
CA MET A 5 -25.15 12.76 5.92
C MET A 5 -23.62 12.75 5.99
N THR A 6 -23.02 11.59 5.73
CA THR A 6 -21.56 11.45 5.63
C THR A 6 -21.12 11.72 4.20
N VAL A 7 -20.45 12.84 3.96
CA VAL A 7 -19.88 13.18 2.65
C VAL A 7 -18.40 12.80 2.62
N THR A 8 -17.98 12.02 1.64
CA THR A 8 -16.56 11.70 1.41
C THR A 8 -15.98 12.65 0.37
N LEU A 9 -15.03 13.49 0.76
CA LEU A 9 -14.27 14.36 -0.14
C LEU A 9 -12.93 13.73 -0.48
N THR A 10 -12.59 13.69 -1.77
CA THR A 10 -11.28 13.22 -2.25
C THR A 10 -10.55 14.37 -2.93
N CYS A 11 -9.41 14.76 -2.39
CA CYS A 11 -8.58 15.84 -2.91
C CYS A 11 -7.24 15.29 -3.40
N ARG A 12 -6.69 15.90 -4.46
CA ARG A 12 -5.35 15.59 -4.99
C ARG A 12 -4.44 16.78 -4.75
N PHE A 13 -3.27 16.53 -4.18
CA PHE A 13 -2.28 17.56 -3.86
C PHE A 13 -0.97 17.25 -4.54
N LYS A 14 -0.26 18.30 -4.96
CA LYS A 14 1.16 18.24 -5.32
C LYS A 14 1.96 18.59 -4.08
N LEU A 15 2.96 17.79 -3.73
CA LEU A 15 3.86 18.07 -2.62
C LEU A 15 5.07 18.85 -3.14
N GLU A 16 5.39 19.96 -2.46
CA GLU A 16 6.63 20.69 -2.65
C GLU A 16 7.60 20.24 -1.55
N LEU A 17 8.72 19.64 -1.96
CA LEU A 17 9.66 18.98 -1.07
C LEU A 17 11.06 19.50 -1.33
N SER A 18 11.85 19.66 -0.26
CA SER A 18 13.30 19.83 -0.39
C SER A 18 13.94 18.56 -1.00
N LYS A 19 15.20 18.66 -1.42
CA LYS A 19 15.94 17.51 -1.97
C LYS A 19 15.98 16.35 -0.98
N ASP A 20 16.27 16.62 0.28
CA ASP A 20 16.39 15.59 1.32
C ASP A 20 15.03 14.95 1.64
N GLN A 21 13.98 15.75 1.75
CA GLN A 21 12.62 15.26 1.97
C GLN A 21 12.14 14.38 0.81
N LYS A 22 12.48 14.76 -0.42
CA LYS A 22 12.17 13.97 -1.62
C LYS A 22 12.88 12.61 -1.57
N GLN A 23 14.15 12.58 -1.17
CA GLN A 23 14.90 11.32 -1.06
C GLN A 23 14.26 10.40 -0.01
N GLN A 24 13.98 10.92 1.19
CA GLN A 24 13.29 10.16 2.24
C GLN A 24 11.95 9.58 1.78
N PHE A 25 11.17 10.36 1.02
CA PHE A 25 9.90 9.89 0.47
C PHE A 25 10.09 8.76 -0.55
N LEU A 26 11.10 8.87 -1.41
CA LEU A 26 11.43 7.85 -2.40
C LEU A 26 11.92 6.56 -1.74
N ASP A 27 12.73 6.64 -0.69
CA ASP A 27 13.24 5.48 0.03
C ASP A 27 12.08 4.67 0.64
N ILE A 28 11.14 5.37 1.29
CA ILE A 28 9.97 4.73 1.89
C ILE A 28 9.02 4.20 0.81
N ALA A 29 8.79 4.94 -0.27
CA ALA A 29 7.96 4.47 -1.37
C ALA A 29 8.53 3.21 -2.03
N THR A 30 9.87 3.14 -2.12
CA THR A 30 10.59 1.97 -2.62
C THR A 30 10.45 0.79 -1.66
N ALA A 31 10.73 0.98 -0.37
CA ALA A 31 10.57 -0.05 0.65
C ALA A 31 9.12 -0.57 0.72
N TYR A 32 8.13 0.32 0.69
CA TYR A 32 6.71 -0.02 0.68
C TYR A 32 6.32 -0.83 -0.56
N THR A 33 6.75 -0.38 -1.73
CA THR A 33 6.42 -1.04 -3.01
C THR A 33 7.07 -2.42 -3.09
N ASN A 34 8.30 -2.55 -2.60
CA ASN A 34 9.00 -3.82 -2.50
C ASN A 34 8.31 -4.76 -1.50
N ALA A 35 7.84 -4.24 -0.35
CA ALA A 35 7.06 -5.02 0.60
C ALA A 35 5.73 -5.50 0.00
N VAL A 36 5.00 -4.63 -0.72
CA VAL A 36 3.78 -5.01 -1.43
C VAL A 36 4.07 -6.12 -2.44
N ASN A 37 5.09 -5.96 -3.28
CA ASN A 37 5.47 -6.97 -4.27
C ASN A 37 5.87 -8.30 -3.65
N TYR A 38 6.61 -8.26 -2.54
CA TYR A 38 6.97 -9.46 -1.78
C TYR A 38 5.72 -10.20 -1.29
N VAL A 39 4.79 -9.49 -0.64
CA VAL A 39 3.57 -10.13 -0.11
C VAL A 39 2.66 -10.60 -1.26
N LEU A 40 2.58 -9.87 -2.37
CA LEU A 40 1.85 -10.30 -3.56
C LEU A 40 2.38 -11.64 -4.09
N GLU A 41 3.70 -11.79 -4.14
CA GLU A 41 4.37 -13.01 -4.55
C GLU A 41 4.12 -14.17 -3.58
N GLN A 42 4.37 -13.98 -2.28
CA GLN A 42 4.17 -15.02 -1.27
C GLN A 42 2.70 -15.46 -1.18
N ASN A 43 1.76 -14.54 -1.37
CA ASN A 43 0.33 -14.83 -1.34
C ASN A 43 -0.21 -15.42 -2.66
N LEU A 44 0.62 -15.67 -3.68
CA LEU A 44 0.15 -16.21 -4.96
C LEU A 44 -0.49 -17.59 -4.82
N LYS A 45 0.00 -18.44 -3.91
CA LYS A 45 -0.56 -19.79 -3.69
C LYS A 45 -1.98 -19.70 -3.14
N ASP A 46 -2.16 -18.95 -2.06
CA ASP A 46 -3.43 -18.83 -1.33
C ASP A 46 -4.40 -17.84 -1.95
N LYS A 47 -3.88 -16.83 -2.67
CA LYS A 47 -4.62 -15.72 -3.28
C LYS A 47 -5.57 -15.04 -2.29
N SER A 48 -5.15 -14.97 -1.02
CA SER A 48 -6.02 -14.55 0.07
C SER A 48 -6.34 -13.07 -0.03
N THR A 49 -7.61 -12.74 0.22
CA THR A 49 -8.10 -11.37 0.36
C THR A 49 -8.34 -10.98 1.82
N ASN A 50 -8.05 -11.87 2.78
CA ASN A 50 -8.34 -11.64 4.19
C ASN A 50 -7.16 -10.89 4.86
N VAL A 51 -7.39 -9.62 5.22
CA VAL A 51 -6.37 -8.75 5.84
C VAL A 51 -5.83 -9.34 7.14
N LYS A 52 -6.66 -9.97 7.98
CA LYS A 52 -6.20 -10.56 9.25
C LYS A 52 -5.24 -11.73 9.00
N LYS A 53 -5.55 -12.57 8.01
CA LYS A 53 -4.67 -13.67 7.58
C LYS A 53 -3.33 -13.13 7.06
N LEU A 54 -3.37 -12.15 6.15
CA LEU A 54 -2.16 -11.53 5.61
C LEU A 54 -1.30 -10.90 6.71
N HIS A 55 -1.94 -10.17 7.64
CA HIS A 55 -1.25 -9.57 8.78
C HIS A 55 -0.57 -10.63 9.65
N LYS A 56 -1.28 -11.70 10.04
CA LYS A 56 -0.71 -12.79 10.84
C LYS A 56 0.51 -13.43 10.16
N LEU A 57 0.47 -13.57 8.84
CA LEU A 57 1.54 -14.25 8.09
C LEU A 57 2.74 -13.35 7.79
N TYR A 58 2.51 -12.07 7.49
CA TYR A 58 3.54 -11.25 6.84
C TYR A 58 3.93 -10.01 7.63
N TYR A 59 3.18 -9.62 8.67
CA TYR A 59 3.46 -8.37 9.40
C TYR A 59 4.89 -8.29 9.94
N SER A 60 5.36 -9.31 10.67
CA SER A 60 6.71 -9.33 11.25
C SER A 60 7.77 -9.25 10.16
N THR A 61 7.64 -10.06 9.09
CA THR A 61 8.57 -10.00 7.95
C THR A 61 8.57 -8.64 7.27
N ILE A 62 7.42 -7.97 7.13
CA ILE A 62 7.36 -6.63 6.54
C ILE A 62 8.11 -5.61 7.41
N ARG A 63 7.94 -5.69 8.73
CA ARG A 63 8.60 -4.81 9.70
C ARG A 63 10.11 -4.98 9.69
N GLU A 64 10.57 -6.23 9.71
CA GLU A 64 11.98 -6.58 9.85
C GLU A 64 12.75 -6.43 8.53
N LYS A 65 12.20 -6.95 7.42
CA LYS A 65 12.91 -6.99 6.12
C LYS A 65 12.92 -5.65 5.38
N PHE A 66 11.87 -4.85 5.54
CA PHE A 66 11.71 -3.59 4.82
C PHE A 66 11.76 -2.37 5.74
N CYS A 67 12.06 -2.56 7.03
CA CYS A 67 12.19 -1.51 8.05
C CYS A 67 10.99 -0.55 8.09
N LEU A 68 9.78 -1.03 7.81
CA LEU A 68 8.60 -0.18 7.71
C LEU A 68 7.98 0.11 9.09
N PRO A 69 7.51 1.34 9.35
CA PRO A 69 6.71 1.66 10.54
C PRO A 69 5.44 0.80 10.64
N ALA A 70 4.95 0.57 11.86
CA ALA A 70 3.87 -0.37 12.14
C ALA A 70 2.61 -0.11 11.30
N GLN A 71 2.15 1.14 11.25
CA GLN A 71 0.98 1.51 10.46
C GLN A 71 1.21 1.34 8.94
N ILE A 72 2.42 1.60 8.46
CA ILE A 72 2.77 1.43 7.05
C ILE A 72 2.79 -0.06 6.69
N ALA A 73 3.34 -0.92 7.55
CA ALA A 73 3.30 -2.37 7.37
C ALA A 73 1.85 -2.93 7.39
N ILE A 74 0.97 -2.35 8.20
CA ILE A 74 -0.46 -2.68 8.16
C ILE A 74 -1.08 -2.26 6.82
N ASN A 75 -0.72 -1.09 6.29
CA ASN A 75 -1.22 -0.60 5.00
C ASN A 75 -0.76 -1.50 3.83
N VAL A 76 0.46 -2.04 3.86
CA VAL A 76 0.93 -3.05 2.88
C VAL A 76 -0.05 -4.22 2.79
N ASN A 77 -0.42 -4.81 3.94
CA ASN A 77 -1.36 -5.94 3.98
C ASN A 77 -2.76 -5.57 3.46
N ARG A 78 -3.23 -4.36 3.76
CA ARG A 78 -4.52 -3.85 3.27
C ARG A 78 -4.51 -3.65 1.75
N ASP A 79 -3.40 -3.15 1.20
CA ASP A 79 -3.25 -2.95 -0.24
C ASP A 79 -3.19 -4.27 -0.99
N VAL A 80 -2.43 -5.25 -0.49
CA VAL A 80 -2.37 -6.59 -1.07
C VAL A 80 -3.76 -7.22 -1.08
N SER A 81 -4.50 -7.14 0.04
CA SER A 81 -5.88 -7.62 0.13
C SER A 81 -6.77 -6.95 -0.94
N ALA A 82 -6.73 -5.62 -1.07
CA ALA A 82 -7.50 -4.90 -2.06
C ALA A 82 -7.13 -5.29 -3.50
N MET A 83 -5.83 -5.44 -3.79
CA MET A 83 -5.35 -5.88 -5.10
C MET A 83 -5.85 -7.28 -5.45
N TYR A 84 -5.78 -8.24 -4.52
CA TYR A 84 -6.32 -9.57 -4.75
C TYR A 84 -7.84 -9.58 -4.93
N LYS A 85 -8.59 -8.71 -4.23
CA LYS A 85 -10.04 -8.55 -4.48
C LYS A 85 -10.32 -8.11 -5.91
N THR A 86 -9.59 -7.12 -6.40
CA THR A 86 -9.71 -6.66 -7.80
C THR A 86 -9.33 -7.77 -8.78
N LEU A 87 -8.24 -8.50 -8.54
CA LEU A 87 -7.82 -9.61 -9.41
C LEU A 87 -8.85 -10.74 -9.43
N TRP A 88 -9.45 -11.08 -8.29
CA TRP A 88 -10.54 -12.04 -8.24
C TRP A 88 -11.76 -11.59 -9.02
N ALA A 89 -12.14 -10.31 -8.94
CA ALA A 89 -13.25 -9.77 -9.73
C ALA A 89 -12.95 -9.85 -11.24
N GLN A 90 -11.74 -9.46 -11.66
CA GLN A 90 -11.28 -9.57 -13.05
C GLN A 90 -11.27 -11.02 -13.54
N PHE A 91 -10.77 -11.95 -12.73
CA PHE A 91 -10.74 -13.36 -13.05
C PHE A 91 -12.14 -13.95 -13.21
N LYS A 92 -13.06 -13.64 -12.29
CA LYS A 92 -14.46 -14.10 -12.35
C LYS A 92 -15.13 -13.60 -13.63
N GLU A 93 -14.95 -12.32 -13.97
CA GLU A 93 -15.52 -11.76 -15.18
C GLU A 93 -14.92 -12.35 -16.44
N LEU A 94 -13.60 -12.57 -16.47
CA LEU A 94 -12.92 -13.22 -17.59
C LEU A 94 -13.42 -14.67 -17.77
N LYS A 95 -13.53 -15.43 -16.68
CA LYS A 95 -14.03 -16.81 -16.70
C LYS A 95 -15.49 -16.87 -17.17
N ARG A 96 -16.32 -15.91 -16.77
CA ARG A 96 -17.72 -15.79 -17.23
C ARG A 96 -17.82 -15.55 -18.74
N ARG A 97 -16.98 -14.67 -19.29
CA ARG A 97 -17.01 -14.32 -20.72
C ARG A 97 -16.33 -15.35 -21.61
N LYS A 98 -15.22 -15.96 -21.16
CA LYS A 98 -14.33 -16.79 -21.99
C LYS A 98 -13.73 -17.96 -21.17
N PRO A 99 -14.55 -18.93 -20.71
CA PRO A 99 -14.15 -19.94 -19.72
C PRO A 99 -12.92 -20.75 -20.13
N ASP A 100 -12.83 -21.18 -21.40
CA ASP A 100 -11.76 -22.07 -21.88
C ASP A 100 -10.56 -21.33 -22.47
N SER A 101 -10.56 -20.00 -22.41
CA SER A 101 -9.50 -19.21 -23.01
C SER A 101 -8.15 -19.43 -22.32
N LYS A 102 -7.08 -19.34 -23.11
CA LYS A 102 -5.70 -19.34 -22.61
C LYS A 102 -5.49 -18.27 -21.52
N ALA A 103 -6.21 -17.14 -21.58
CA ALA A 103 -6.14 -16.08 -20.59
C ALA A 103 -6.67 -16.53 -19.21
N VAL A 104 -7.76 -17.30 -19.14
CA VAL A 104 -8.26 -17.87 -17.87
C VAL A 104 -7.25 -18.85 -17.29
N LYS A 105 -6.74 -19.76 -18.13
CA LYS A 105 -5.78 -20.79 -17.72
C LYS A 105 -4.50 -20.17 -17.14
N LYS A 106 -4.04 -19.06 -17.75
CA LYS A 106 -2.78 -18.40 -17.38
C LYS A 106 -2.90 -17.24 -16.40
N PHE A 107 -4.11 -16.89 -15.95
CA PHE A 107 -4.36 -15.66 -15.19
C PHE A 107 -3.53 -15.59 -13.90
N TRP A 108 -3.27 -16.73 -13.28
CA TRP A 108 -2.53 -16.86 -12.03
C TRP A 108 -1.13 -17.48 -12.17
N ASP A 109 -0.61 -17.62 -13.40
CA ASP A 109 0.70 -18.22 -13.66
C ASP A 109 1.85 -17.41 -13.03
N LYS A 110 1.66 -16.09 -12.92
CA LYS A 110 2.67 -15.16 -12.41
C LYS A 110 2.10 -14.35 -11.26
N PRO A 111 2.93 -14.00 -10.27
CA PRO A 111 2.50 -13.15 -9.19
C PRO A 111 2.15 -11.76 -9.73
N PRO A 112 1.08 -11.13 -9.23
CA PRO A 112 0.82 -9.73 -9.53
C PRO A 112 1.99 -8.87 -9.02
N LYS A 113 2.36 -7.86 -9.80
CA LYS A 113 3.48 -6.95 -9.47
C LYS A 113 3.10 -5.51 -9.69
N ARG A 114 3.42 -4.65 -8.73
CA ARG A 114 3.34 -3.20 -8.83
C ARG A 114 4.64 -2.64 -9.41
N LYS A 115 4.53 -1.93 -10.53
CA LYS A 115 5.68 -1.26 -11.19
C LYS A 115 5.90 0.16 -10.68
N SER A 116 4.82 0.89 -10.40
CA SER A 116 4.89 2.26 -9.90
C SER A 116 5.25 2.28 -8.42
N LEU A 117 6.13 3.20 -8.02
CA LEU A 117 6.38 3.51 -6.62
C LEU A 117 5.10 4.04 -5.98
N ILE A 118 4.73 3.45 -4.85
CA ILE A 118 3.58 3.83 -4.05
C ILE A 118 3.93 3.79 -2.56
N VAL A 119 3.21 4.58 -1.79
CA VAL A 119 3.18 4.52 -0.33
C VAL A 119 1.84 5.08 0.14
N LYS A 120 1.24 4.45 1.15
CA LYS A 120 0.02 4.96 1.78
C LYS A 120 0.30 5.54 3.15
N TYR A 121 0.03 6.83 3.27
CA TYR A 121 -0.01 7.53 4.53
C TYR A 121 -1.43 7.53 5.10
N THR A 122 -1.53 7.29 6.40
CA THR A 122 -2.77 7.37 7.17
C THR A 122 -2.72 8.65 8.01
N TYR A 123 -3.70 9.53 7.80
CA TYR A 123 -3.84 10.77 8.55
C TYR A 123 -3.89 10.50 10.06
N ASN A 124 -3.20 11.34 10.84
CA ASN A 124 -3.02 11.21 12.30
C ASN A 124 -2.36 9.92 12.78
N ARG A 125 -1.79 9.11 11.87
CA ARG A 125 -1.02 7.91 12.24
C ARG A 125 0.38 7.95 11.68
N THR A 126 0.52 8.22 10.38
CA THR A 126 1.83 8.28 9.69
C THR A 126 2.16 9.67 9.17
N ALA A 127 1.16 10.53 9.00
CA ALA A 127 1.33 11.93 8.64
C ALA A 127 0.19 12.77 9.21
N SER A 128 0.47 14.03 9.48
CA SER A 128 -0.52 15.08 9.77
C SER A 128 -0.33 16.25 8.82
N PHE A 129 -1.38 17.06 8.69
CA PHE A 129 -1.35 18.32 7.97
C PHE A 129 -1.59 19.44 8.98
N LYS A 130 -0.75 20.46 8.95
CA LYS A 130 -0.88 21.65 9.80
C LYS A 130 -0.89 22.89 8.93
N LYS A 131 -1.67 23.88 9.32
CA LYS A 131 -1.66 25.19 8.67
C LYS A 131 -0.69 26.10 9.42
N ILE A 132 0.33 26.61 8.75
CA ILE A 132 1.32 27.54 9.32
C ILE A 132 1.35 28.76 8.39
N ASN A 133 1.11 29.96 8.91
CA ASN A 133 1.12 31.22 8.15
C ASN A 133 0.26 31.22 6.87
N GLY A 134 -0.88 30.51 6.88
CA GLY A 134 -1.76 30.42 5.71
C GLY A 134 -1.49 29.22 4.80
N GLU A 135 -0.31 28.60 4.91
CA GLU A 135 0.14 27.49 4.07
C GLU A 135 -0.06 26.13 4.76
N TRP A 136 -0.34 25.09 3.97
CA TRP A 136 -0.51 23.73 4.47
C TRP A 136 0.82 22.97 4.43
N HIS A 137 1.29 22.54 5.60
CA HIS A 137 2.48 21.73 5.76
C HIS A 137 2.12 20.29 6.12
N ALA A 138 2.65 19.34 5.38
CA ALA A 138 2.58 17.92 5.72
C ALA A 138 3.75 17.55 6.64
N SER A 139 3.48 16.87 7.75
CA SER A 139 4.48 16.39 8.70
C SER A 139 4.39 14.87 8.84
N PRO A 140 5.38 14.09 8.39
CA PRO A 140 5.42 12.66 8.67
C PRO A 140 5.68 12.42 10.16
N HIS A 141 5.03 11.40 10.73
CA HIS A 141 5.18 11.04 12.15
C HIS A 141 6.30 10.02 12.40
N PHE A 142 7.12 9.75 11.38
CA PHE A 142 8.27 8.86 11.50
C PHE A 142 9.52 9.62 11.03
N LYS A 143 10.63 9.42 11.73
CA LYS A 143 11.95 9.86 11.27
C LYS A 143 12.50 8.74 10.40
N VAL A 144 12.92 9.05 9.17
CA VAL A 144 13.86 8.17 8.47
C VAL A 144 15.16 8.33 9.24
N GLU A 145 15.48 7.35 10.09
CA GLU A 145 16.83 7.27 10.63
C GLU A 145 17.74 7.04 9.42
N SER A 146 18.41 8.10 8.97
CA SER A 146 19.62 7.95 8.18
C SER A 146 20.54 7.09 9.03
N ASN A 147 20.85 5.87 8.58
CA ASN A 147 21.89 5.05 9.18
C ASN A 147 23.20 5.85 9.11
N GLY A 148 23.44 6.70 10.10
CA GLY A 148 24.75 7.13 10.50
C GLY A 148 25.41 5.92 11.16
N SER A 149 26.50 5.50 10.55
CA SER A 149 27.50 4.52 10.99
C SER A 149 27.26 3.88 12.37
N ARG A 150 27.02 2.57 12.36
CA ARG A 150 27.49 1.66 13.41
C ARG A 150 28.33 0.57 12.76
#